data_AF-A0A3C1Z703-F1
#
_entry.id   AF-A0A3C1Z703-F1
#
_cell.length_a   1.000
_cell.length_b   1.000
_cell.length_c   1.000
_cell.angle_alpha   90.00
_cell.angle_beta   90.00
_cell.angle_gamma   90.00
#
_symmetry.space_group_name_H-M   'P 1'
#
loop_
_entity.id
_entity.type
_entity.pdbx_description
1 polymer ?
#
loop_
_entity_poly.entity_id
_entity_poly.type
_entity_poly.pdbx_seq_one_letter_code
_entity_poly.pdbx_strand_id
1 'polypeptide(L)'
;MSSNGLVQIDGLTPIKKEDRKQSKVMLLFPPEWVPTAPYLALPMLTAVLREAGHTVVQRDINIEMYDHFFSMEFLIWVKGRLGMHLKPLQDKEKAGTLTDQEAGQKAVLEDAYAVDVFDLAERAEDAKLVVRGERFYDAEKLERALNTFREAMQYISAAYYPASLVFYPMESNLGYRPGVSKEVFACLDDEQVNVYRDICNQLVLPSVSKEKPAVIGISIGTQMQLMAGLTFCKMIKESFPEIRVVVGGNVVTRLQEEWAHH
;
A
#
# COMPACT_ATOMS: atom_id res chain seq x y z
N MET A 1 14.65 4.20 -52.37
CA MET A 1 15.47 4.24 -51.15
C MET A 1 14.56 4.66 -50.01
N SER A 2 14.08 3.71 -49.20
CA SER A 2 13.14 4.00 -48.11
C SER A 2 13.91 4.55 -46.91
N SER A 3 13.59 5.77 -46.51
CA SER A 3 14.01 6.34 -45.23
C SER A 3 13.36 5.53 -44.09
N ASN A 4 14.17 4.77 -43.35
CA ASN A 4 13.75 4.15 -42.10
C ASN A 4 13.34 5.25 -41.11
N GLY A 5 12.03 5.48 -40.98
CA GLY A 5 11.43 6.38 -40.00
C GLY A 5 11.48 5.81 -38.59
N LEU A 6 12.68 5.58 -38.06
CA LEU A 6 12.88 5.38 -36.63
C LEU A 6 12.89 6.75 -35.97
N VAL A 7 12.01 6.97 -35.00
CA VAL A 7 12.02 8.16 -34.15
C VAL A 7 13.35 8.17 -33.38
N GLN A 8 14.26 9.08 -33.74
CA GLN A 8 15.41 9.39 -32.89
C GLN A 8 14.90 10.14 -31.67
N ILE A 9 14.91 9.48 -30.51
CA ILE A 9 14.77 10.17 -29.23
C ILE A 9 16.14 10.78 -28.96
N ASP A 10 16.28 12.08 -29.22
CA ASP A 10 17.46 12.84 -28.79
C ASP A 10 17.53 12.77 -27.27
N GLY A 11 18.52 12.02 -26.76
CA GLY A 11 18.76 11.93 -25.32
C GLY A 11 19.12 13.30 -24.75
N LEU A 12 18.70 13.55 -23.51
CA LEU A 12 19.14 14.75 -22.78
C LEU A 12 20.68 14.78 -22.76
N THR A 13 21.27 15.97 -22.98
CA THR A 13 22.72 16.16 -22.90
C THR A 13 23.22 15.63 -21.55
N PRO A 14 24.18 14.68 -21.52
CA PRO A 14 24.64 14.10 -20.27
C PRO A 14 25.22 15.18 -19.35
N ILE A 15 24.69 15.29 -18.13
CA ILE A 15 25.24 16.17 -17.11
C ILE A 15 26.66 15.68 -16.80
N LYS A 16 27.65 16.59 -16.93
CA LYS A 16 29.05 16.30 -16.59
C LYS A 16 29.13 15.81 -15.15
N LYS A 17 30.01 14.85 -14.88
CA LYS A 17 30.12 14.20 -13.56
C LYS A 17 30.37 15.20 -12.42
N GLU A 18 31.12 16.26 -12.70
CA GLU A 18 31.41 17.36 -11.78
C GLU A 18 30.19 18.22 -11.41
N ASP A 19 29.19 18.30 -12.29
CA ASP A 19 27.98 19.11 -12.11
C ASP A 19 26.80 18.30 -11.53
N ARG A 20 26.97 16.99 -11.31
CA ARG A 20 25.90 16.12 -10.80
C ARG A 20 25.66 16.39 -9.32
N LYS A 21 24.47 16.89 -9.00
CA LYS A 21 24.00 16.99 -7.62
C LYS A 21 23.90 15.60 -6.98
N GLN A 22 24.59 15.38 -5.88
CA GLN A 22 24.38 14.20 -5.05
C GLN A 22 23.17 14.42 -4.15
N SER A 23 22.33 13.39 -4.00
CA SER A 23 21.12 13.47 -3.19
C SER A 23 20.79 12.11 -2.61
N LYS A 24 20.16 12.11 -1.44
CA LYS A 24 19.56 10.91 -0.88
C LYS A 24 18.16 10.76 -1.45
N VAL A 25 17.93 9.66 -2.15
CA VAL A 25 16.68 9.32 -2.83
C VAL A 25 16.07 8.12 -2.13
N MET A 26 14.78 8.20 -1.83
CA MET A 26 14.01 7.05 -1.37
C MET A 26 13.05 6.64 -2.49
N LEU A 27 13.06 5.36 -2.86
CA LEU A 27 12.14 4.79 -3.85
C LEU A 27 11.13 3.91 -3.14
N LEU A 28 9.84 4.17 -3.35
CA LEU A 28 8.72 3.46 -2.75
C LEU A 28 7.93 2.72 -3.83
N PHE A 29 7.68 1.44 -3.60
CA PHE A 29 6.69 0.66 -4.34
C PHE A 29 5.44 0.50 -3.47
N PRO A 30 4.29 1.09 -3.85
CA PRO A 30 3.09 1.09 -3.02
C PRO A 30 2.38 -0.27 -3.02
N PRO A 31 1.49 -0.53 -2.03
CA PRO A 31 0.59 -1.69 -1.98
C PRO A 31 -0.27 -1.90 -3.23
N GLU A 32 -0.98 -3.04 -3.27
CA GLU A 32 -1.82 -3.55 -4.37
C GLU A 32 -1.02 -4.20 -5.51
N TRP A 33 -0.01 -4.97 -5.15
CA TRP A 33 0.73 -5.85 -6.05
C TRP A 33 0.79 -7.28 -5.52
N VAL A 34 0.90 -8.24 -6.43
CA VAL A 34 1.00 -9.66 -6.07
C VAL A 34 2.32 -9.94 -5.32
N PRO A 35 2.28 -10.46 -4.08
CA PRO A 35 3.49 -10.62 -3.25
C PRO A 35 4.47 -11.67 -3.79
N THR A 36 4.03 -12.53 -4.73
CA THR A 36 4.87 -13.58 -5.33
C THR A 36 5.61 -13.12 -6.58
N ALA A 37 5.30 -11.94 -7.15
CA ALA A 37 6.01 -11.43 -8.33
C ALA A 37 6.87 -10.22 -7.96
N PRO A 38 8.21 -10.31 -8.00
CA PRO A 38 9.07 -9.17 -7.68
C PRO A 38 8.95 -8.06 -8.72
N TYR A 39 8.85 -6.81 -8.26
CA TYR A 39 8.79 -5.65 -9.15
C TYR A 39 10.20 -5.14 -9.50
N LEU A 40 10.66 -5.45 -10.73
CA LEU A 40 12.06 -5.22 -11.14
C LEU A 40 12.42 -3.76 -11.47
N ALA A 41 11.44 -2.87 -11.67
CA ALA A 41 11.72 -1.50 -12.09
C ALA A 41 12.48 -0.69 -11.02
N LEU A 42 12.15 -0.87 -9.74
CA LEU A 42 12.84 -0.19 -8.64
C LEU A 42 14.31 -0.61 -8.53
N PRO A 43 14.66 -1.92 -8.49
CA PRO A 43 16.07 -2.35 -8.51
C PRO A 43 16.87 -1.79 -9.68
N MET A 44 16.29 -1.74 -10.89
CA MET A 44 16.95 -1.16 -12.06
C MET A 44 17.20 0.35 -11.88
N LEU A 45 16.19 1.11 -11.45
CA LEU A 45 16.33 2.53 -11.18
C LEU A 45 17.35 2.80 -10.04
N THR A 46 17.35 1.97 -9.01
CA THR A 46 18.32 2.02 -7.91
C THR A 46 19.75 1.88 -8.43
N ALA A 47 20.02 0.94 -9.35
CA ALA A 47 21.35 0.76 -9.93
C ALA A 47 21.80 2.01 -10.70
N VAL A 48 20.95 2.54 -11.58
CA VAL A 48 21.24 3.74 -12.38
C VAL A 48 21.47 4.98 -11.50
N LEU A 49 20.62 5.20 -10.49
CA LEU A 49 20.77 6.34 -9.57
C LEU A 49 22.06 6.24 -8.73
N ARG A 50 22.42 5.03 -8.28
CA ARG A 50 23.68 4.81 -7.55
C ARG A 50 24.90 5.04 -8.44
N GLU A 51 24.88 4.57 -9.68
CA GLU A 51 25.93 4.85 -10.67
C GLU A 51 26.07 6.36 -10.93
N ALA A 52 24.95 7.09 -10.93
CA ALA A 52 24.95 8.54 -11.05
C ALA A 52 25.47 9.29 -9.81
N GLY A 53 25.75 8.59 -8.70
CA GLY A 53 26.33 9.15 -7.47
C GLY A 53 25.32 9.47 -6.37
N HIS A 54 24.06 9.03 -6.49
CA HIS A 54 23.04 9.23 -5.45
C HIS A 54 23.08 8.13 -4.39
N THR A 55 22.73 8.47 -3.15
CA THR A 55 22.42 7.47 -2.12
C THR A 55 20.98 7.05 -2.29
N VAL A 56 20.71 5.74 -2.41
CA VAL A 56 19.36 5.24 -2.67
C VAL A 56 18.91 4.26 -1.58
N VAL A 57 17.77 4.58 -0.96
CA VAL A 57 16.99 3.69 -0.09
C VAL A 57 15.81 3.17 -0.90
N GLN A 58 15.69 1.85 -1.03
CA GLN A 58 14.56 1.23 -1.73
C GLN A 58 13.65 0.57 -0.71
N ARG A 59 12.35 0.80 -0.79
CA ARG A 59 11.34 0.12 0.02
C ARG A 59 10.21 -0.42 -0.85
N ASP A 60 9.91 -1.69 -0.63
CA ASP A 60 8.75 -2.35 -1.21
C ASP A 60 7.64 -2.34 -0.15
N ILE A 61 6.84 -1.28 -0.16
CA ILE A 61 5.77 -1.13 0.82
C ILE A 61 4.68 -2.17 0.61
N ASN A 62 4.56 -2.76 -0.59
CA ASN A 62 3.62 -3.85 -0.84
C ASN A 62 3.97 -5.09 -0.01
N ILE A 63 5.20 -5.59 -0.08
CA ILE A 63 5.58 -6.78 0.71
C ILE A 63 5.69 -6.46 2.21
N GLU A 64 6.14 -5.26 2.56
CA GLU A 64 6.21 -4.81 3.95
C GLU A 64 4.81 -4.66 4.57
N MET A 65 3.82 -4.22 3.80
CA MET A 65 2.43 -4.18 4.24
C MET A 65 1.94 -5.58 4.61
N TYR A 66 2.17 -6.60 3.78
CA TYR A 66 1.76 -7.97 4.11
C TYR A 66 2.50 -8.51 5.34
N ASP A 67 3.81 -8.28 5.43
CA ASP A 67 4.59 -8.70 6.61
C ASP A 67 4.07 -8.08 7.91
N HIS A 68 3.70 -6.80 7.83
CA HIS A 68 3.11 -6.02 8.91
C HIS A 68 1.68 -6.49 9.25
N PHE A 69 0.82 -6.65 8.24
CA PHE A 69 -0.56 -7.12 8.40
C PHE A 69 -0.65 -8.47 9.10
N PHE A 70 0.30 -9.36 8.82
CA PHE A 70 0.36 -10.70 9.42
C PHE A 70 1.22 -10.74 10.69
N SER A 71 1.40 -9.60 11.35
CA SER A 71 2.10 -9.50 12.63
C SER A 71 1.14 -9.48 13.81
N MET A 72 1.63 -10.00 14.94
CA MET A 72 0.92 -9.91 16.22
C MET A 72 0.57 -8.47 16.59
N GLU A 73 1.52 -7.54 16.43
CA GLU A 73 1.34 -6.13 16.77
C GLU A 73 0.21 -5.50 15.97
N PHE A 74 0.19 -5.71 14.65
CA PHE A 74 -0.84 -5.12 13.80
C PHE A 74 -2.21 -5.73 14.03
N LEU A 75 -2.32 -7.06 14.19
CA LEU A 75 -3.61 -7.69 14.41
C LEU A 75 -4.23 -7.29 15.76
N ILE A 76 -3.41 -7.12 16.80
CA ILE A 76 -3.86 -6.53 18.08
C ILE A 76 -4.31 -5.08 17.88
N TRP A 77 -3.57 -4.28 17.10
CA TRP A 77 -3.96 -2.92 16.78
C TRP A 77 -5.31 -2.86 16.04
N VAL A 78 -5.53 -3.78 15.09
CA VAL A 78 -6.82 -3.96 14.39
C VAL A 78 -7.93 -4.31 15.37
N LYS A 79 -7.69 -5.17 16.37
CA LYS A 79 -8.68 -5.44 17.44
C LYS A 79 -9.07 -4.17 18.19
N GLY A 80 -8.10 -3.32 18.49
CA GLY A 80 -8.34 -2.00 19.08
C GLY A 80 -9.23 -1.13 18.20
N ARG A 81 -8.91 -1.04 16.90
CA ARG A 81 -9.71 -0.32 15.90
C ARG A 81 -11.14 -0.86 15.80
N LEU A 82 -11.34 -2.17 15.74
CA LEU A 82 -12.67 -2.81 15.75
C LEU A 82 -13.48 -2.37 16.97
N GLY A 83 -12.89 -2.41 18.17
CA GLY A 83 -13.56 -1.97 19.39
C GLY A 83 -13.94 -0.48 19.39
N MET A 84 -13.08 0.38 18.82
CA MET A 84 -13.36 1.81 18.67
C MET A 84 -14.56 2.09 17.75
N HIS A 85 -14.71 1.35 16.65
CA HIS A 85 -15.85 1.50 15.74
C HIS A 85 -17.13 0.81 16.23
N LEU A 86 -16.99 -0.30 16.97
CA LEU A 86 -18.13 -1.06 17.46
C LEU A 86 -18.88 -0.31 18.58
N LYS A 87 -18.16 0.36 19.48
CA LYS A 87 -18.76 1.02 20.65
C LYS A 87 -19.86 2.04 20.30
N PRO A 88 -19.64 3.00 19.37
CA PRO A 88 -20.69 3.95 18.96
C PRO A 88 -21.95 3.27 18.40
N LEU A 89 -21.80 2.14 17.69
CA LEU A 89 -22.93 1.39 17.12
C LEU A 89 -23.74 0.69 18.23
N GLN A 90 -23.07 0.11 19.22
CA GLN A 90 -23.72 -0.46 20.40
C GLN A 90 -24.46 0.60 21.22
N ASP A 91 -23.90 1.82 21.33
CA ASP A 91 -24.56 2.93 22.02
C ASP A 91 -25.82 3.41 21.26
N LYS A 92 -25.77 3.49 19.92
CA LYS A 92 -26.93 3.79 19.07
C LYS A 92 -28.02 2.72 19.16
N GLU A 93 -27.64 1.43 19.23
CA GLU A 93 -28.59 0.33 19.41
C GLU A 93 -29.33 0.46 20.74
N LYS A 94 -28.60 0.69 21.84
CA LYS A 94 -29.21 0.91 23.17
C LYS A 94 -30.13 2.13 23.20
N ALA A 95 -29.81 3.16 22.44
CA ALA A 95 -30.64 4.36 22.30
C ALA A 95 -31.83 4.18 21.35
N GLY A 96 -31.94 3.05 20.64
CA GLY A 96 -32.99 2.80 19.66
C GLY A 96 -32.89 3.65 18.38
N THR A 97 -31.70 4.18 18.07
CA THR A 97 -31.44 5.07 16.92
C THR A 97 -30.57 4.43 15.83
N LEU A 98 -30.37 3.11 15.89
CA LEU A 98 -29.55 2.39 14.92
C LEU A 98 -30.30 2.22 13.60
N THR A 99 -29.66 2.57 12.50
CA THR A 99 -30.20 2.34 11.15
C THR A 99 -29.92 0.91 10.65
N ASP A 100 -30.64 0.45 9.63
CA ASP A 100 -30.43 -0.89 9.04
C ASP A 100 -28.99 -1.07 8.49
N GLN A 101 -28.43 -0.02 7.88
CA GLN A 101 -27.05 -0.03 7.38
C GLN A 101 -26.04 -0.18 8.53
N GLU A 102 -26.25 0.56 9.62
CA GLU A 102 -25.41 0.50 10.81
C GLU A 102 -25.56 -0.83 11.55
N ALA A 103 -26.73 -1.46 11.50
CA ALA A 103 -26.94 -2.81 12.02
C ALA A 103 -26.10 -3.84 11.25
N GLY A 104 -26.05 -3.73 9.91
CA GLY A 104 -25.18 -4.57 9.08
C GLY A 104 -23.69 -4.36 9.40
N GLN A 105 -23.25 -3.11 9.53
CA GLN A 105 -21.87 -2.78 9.93
C GLN A 105 -21.55 -3.34 11.34
N LYS A 106 -22.47 -3.18 12.29
CA LYS A 106 -22.31 -3.68 13.66
C LYS A 106 -22.12 -5.19 13.67
N ALA A 107 -22.94 -5.95 12.94
CA ALA A 107 -22.83 -7.40 12.86
C ALA A 107 -21.44 -7.85 12.36
N VAL A 108 -20.94 -7.24 11.28
CA VAL A 108 -19.59 -7.52 10.75
C VAL A 108 -18.51 -7.24 11.80
N LEU A 109 -18.62 -6.13 12.53
CA LEU A 109 -17.66 -5.77 13.57
C LEU A 109 -17.76 -6.70 14.80
N GLU A 110 -18.96 -7.13 15.21
CA GLU A 110 -19.16 -8.06 16.32
C GLU A 110 -18.55 -9.43 16.02
N ASP A 111 -18.80 -9.95 14.81
CA ASP A 111 -18.23 -11.22 14.35
C ASP A 111 -16.70 -11.18 14.34
N ALA A 112 -16.11 -10.12 13.78
CA ALA A 112 -14.66 -9.94 13.78
C ALA A 112 -14.11 -9.75 15.20
N TYR A 113 -14.76 -8.95 16.06
CA TYR A 113 -14.27 -8.67 17.40
C TYR A 113 -14.22 -9.92 18.30
N ALA A 114 -15.11 -10.89 18.04
CA ALA A 114 -15.17 -12.19 18.72
C ALA A 114 -13.99 -13.12 18.37
N VAL A 115 -13.27 -12.88 17.27
CA VAL A 115 -12.10 -13.67 16.87
C VAL A 115 -11.01 -13.63 17.95
N ASP A 116 -10.44 -14.81 18.24
CA ASP A 116 -9.22 -14.93 19.03
C ASP A 116 -8.02 -14.41 18.21
N VAL A 117 -7.69 -13.14 18.43
CA VAL A 117 -6.64 -12.45 17.69
C VAL A 117 -5.24 -13.02 17.96
N PHE A 118 -5.01 -13.62 19.13
CA PHE A 118 -3.71 -14.18 19.48
C PHE A 118 -3.46 -15.47 18.70
N ASP A 119 -4.47 -16.35 18.62
CA ASP A 119 -4.43 -17.55 17.78
C ASP A 119 -4.27 -17.19 16.30
N LEU A 120 -5.07 -16.24 15.80
CA LEU A 120 -4.96 -15.79 14.40
C LEU A 120 -3.57 -15.24 14.08
N ALA A 121 -3.00 -14.43 14.99
CA ALA A 121 -1.67 -13.87 14.80
C ALA A 121 -0.56 -14.92 14.85
N GLU A 122 -0.62 -15.88 15.78
CA GLU A 122 0.35 -16.97 15.84
C GLU A 122 0.34 -17.81 14.55
N ARG A 123 -0.85 -18.14 14.05
CA ARG A 123 -1.01 -18.84 12.77
C ARG A 123 -0.50 -18.01 11.60
N ALA A 124 -0.76 -16.71 11.58
CA ALA A 124 -0.31 -15.82 10.51
C ALA A 124 1.24 -15.69 10.48
N GLU A 125 1.88 -15.62 11.64
CA GLU A 125 3.34 -15.64 11.77
C GLU A 125 3.93 -16.98 11.31
N ASP A 126 3.35 -18.12 11.70
CA ASP A 126 3.79 -19.42 11.17
C ASP A 126 3.59 -19.53 9.65
N ALA A 127 2.47 -19.02 9.13
CA ALA A 127 2.19 -18.97 7.70
C ALA A 127 3.26 -18.17 6.93
N LYS A 128 3.76 -17.05 7.49
CA LYS A 128 4.91 -16.32 6.93
C LYS A 128 6.17 -17.20 6.87
N LEU A 129 6.44 -17.99 7.91
CA LEU A 129 7.58 -18.91 7.93
C LEU A 129 7.42 -20.07 6.93
N VAL A 130 6.19 -20.54 6.70
CA VAL A 130 5.90 -21.57 5.68
C VAL A 130 6.28 -21.04 4.30
N VAL A 131 5.77 -19.87 3.91
CA VAL A 131 5.98 -19.35 2.54
C VAL A 131 7.40 -18.84 2.27
N ARG A 132 8.22 -18.67 3.32
CA ARG A 132 9.62 -18.21 3.22
C ARG A 132 10.65 -19.33 3.32
N GLY A 133 10.24 -20.56 3.59
CA GLY A 133 11.15 -21.67 3.85
C GLY A 133 10.79 -22.94 3.07
N GLU A 134 11.50 -24.03 3.37
CA GLU A 134 11.33 -25.33 2.71
C GLU A 134 9.90 -25.90 2.79
N ARG A 135 9.14 -25.52 3.83
CA ARG A 135 7.73 -25.91 3.99
C ARG A 135 6.83 -25.40 2.86
N PHE A 136 7.27 -24.41 2.09
CA PHE A 136 6.57 -23.90 0.90
C PHE A 136 6.29 -25.00 -0.13
N TYR A 137 7.19 -25.97 -0.29
CA TYR A 137 7.07 -27.03 -1.30
C TYR A 137 6.10 -28.15 -0.91
N ASP A 138 5.54 -28.10 0.29
CA ASP A 138 4.49 -29.00 0.76
C ASP A 138 3.12 -28.36 0.49
N ALA A 139 2.34 -28.98 -0.40
CA ALA A 139 1.09 -28.43 -0.89
C ALA A 139 0.06 -28.19 0.22
N GLU A 140 -0.07 -29.09 1.18
CA GLU A 140 -1.04 -28.97 2.29
C GLU A 140 -0.64 -27.83 3.23
N LYS A 141 0.65 -27.72 3.53
CA LYS A 141 1.17 -26.62 4.36
C LYS A 141 1.00 -25.28 3.67
N LEU A 142 1.29 -25.20 2.37
CA LEU A 142 1.11 -23.98 1.60
C LEU A 142 -0.36 -23.57 1.53
N GLU A 143 -1.27 -24.51 1.25
CA GLU A 143 -2.71 -24.23 1.22
C GLU A 143 -3.21 -23.68 2.56
N ARG A 144 -2.80 -24.31 3.67
CA ARG A 144 -3.14 -23.84 5.02
C ARG A 144 -2.58 -22.43 5.31
N ALA A 145 -1.35 -22.15 4.90
CA ALA A 145 -0.74 -20.83 5.04
C ALA A 145 -1.51 -19.75 4.25
N LEU A 146 -1.87 -20.05 2.99
CA LEU A 146 -2.65 -19.14 2.15
C LEU A 146 -4.06 -18.90 2.70
N ASN A 147 -4.71 -19.93 3.25
CA ASN A 147 -6.01 -19.77 3.92
C ASN A 147 -5.91 -18.91 5.18
N THR A 148 -4.82 -19.04 5.93
CA THR A 148 -4.56 -18.19 7.09
C THR A 148 -4.38 -16.72 6.68
N PHE A 149 -3.67 -16.43 5.59
CA PHE A 149 -3.58 -15.06 5.06
C PHE A 149 -4.93 -14.50 4.64
N ARG A 150 -5.80 -15.31 4.03
CA ARG A 150 -7.17 -14.88 3.66
C ARG A 150 -8.01 -14.56 4.90
N GLU A 151 -7.96 -15.40 5.93
CA GLU A 151 -8.64 -15.18 7.20
C GLU A 151 -8.15 -13.90 7.89
N ALA A 152 -6.82 -13.70 7.96
CA ALA A 152 -6.24 -12.49 8.50
C ALA A 152 -6.67 -11.25 7.72
N MET A 153 -6.70 -11.31 6.38
CA MET A 153 -7.18 -10.20 5.56
C MET A 153 -8.68 -9.91 5.76
N GLN A 154 -9.53 -10.93 5.92
CA GLN A 154 -10.95 -10.76 6.24
C GLN A 154 -11.12 -10.07 7.61
N TYR A 155 -10.33 -10.48 8.60
CA TYR A 155 -10.31 -9.85 9.92
C TYR A 155 -9.91 -8.37 9.84
N ILE A 156 -8.84 -8.06 9.11
CA ILE A 156 -8.39 -6.67 8.87
C ILE A 156 -9.49 -5.90 8.14
N SER A 157 -10.08 -6.47 7.07
CA SER A 157 -11.13 -5.83 6.26
C SER A 157 -12.33 -5.40 7.09
N ALA A 158 -12.73 -6.19 8.10
CA ALA A 158 -13.86 -5.84 8.96
C ALA A 158 -13.65 -4.48 9.67
N ALA A 159 -12.40 -4.14 10.02
CA ALA A 159 -12.06 -2.88 10.67
C ALA A 159 -12.10 -1.65 9.73
N TYR A 160 -12.22 -1.88 8.42
CA TYR A 160 -12.33 -0.85 7.38
C TYR A 160 -13.67 -0.89 6.66
N TYR A 161 -14.67 -1.62 7.17
CA TYR A 161 -16.00 -1.69 6.56
C TYR A 161 -16.55 -0.29 6.24
N PRO A 162 -17.15 -0.06 5.05
CA PRO A 162 -17.53 -1.06 4.03
C PRO A 162 -16.43 -1.44 3.02
N ALA A 163 -15.17 -1.04 3.24
CA ALA A 163 -14.06 -1.52 2.42
C ALA A 163 -13.91 -3.04 2.49
N SER A 164 -13.51 -3.63 1.38
CA SER A 164 -13.13 -5.04 1.28
C SER A 164 -11.64 -5.11 0.99
N LEU A 165 -10.85 -5.55 1.96
CA LEU A 165 -9.42 -5.82 1.81
C LEU A 165 -9.23 -7.31 1.64
N VAL A 166 -8.55 -7.71 0.57
CA VAL A 166 -8.46 -9.13 0.19
C VAL A 166 -7.02 -9.52 -0.08
N PHE A 167 -6.71 -10.79 0.20
CA PHE A 167 -5.45 -11.37 -0.22
C PHE A 167 -5.53 -11.77 -1.70
N TYR A 168 -4.40 -11.67 -2.41
CA TYR A 168 -4.26 -12.14 -3.79
C TYR A 168 -4.88 -13.54 -3.99
N PRO A 169 -5.58 -13.81 -5.12
CA PRO A 169 -5.63 -13.05 -6.38
C PRO A 169 -6.77 -12.04 -6.51
N MET A 170 -7.53 -11.77 -5.44
CA MET A 170 -8.60 -10.78 -5.50
C MET A 170 -8.05 -9.36 -5.34
N GLU A 171 -8.85 -8.38 -5.75
CA GLU A 171 -8.51 -6.95 -5.67
C GLU A 171 -9.25 -6.30 -4.49
N SER A 172 -8.53 -5.49 -3.71
CA SER A 172 -9.14 -4.71 -2.63
C SER A 172 -10.08 -3.65 -3.21
N ASN A 173 -11.19 -3.41 -2.54
CA ASN A 173 -12.19 -2.42 -2.90
C ASN A 173 -12.44 -1.45 -1.75
N LEU A 174 -12.02 -0.20 -1.91
CA LEU A 174 -12.24 0.86 -0.92
C LEU A 174 -13.58 1.59 -1.08
N GLY A 175 -14.43 1.18 -2.04
CA GLY A 175 -15.67 1.88 -2.38
C GLY A 175 -15.48 3.08 -3.32
N TYR A 176 -14.29 3.25 -3.88
CA TYR A 176 -13.93 4.36 -4.78
C TYR A 176 -13.40 3.85 -6.12
N ARG A 177 -13.72 4.56 -7.19
CA ARG A 177 -13.29 4.24 -8.56
C ARG A 177 -11.96 4.93 -8.89
N PRO A 178 -10.87 4.18 -9.17
CA PRO A 178 -9.57 4.78 -9.52
C PRO A 178 -9.57 5.62 -10.80
N GLY A 179 -10.55 5.43 -11.69
CA GLY A 179 -10.69 6.21 -12.92
C GLY A 179 -11.47 7.52 -12.77
N VAL A 180 -11.92 7.88 -11.57
CA VAL A 180 -12.72 9.09 -11.33
C VAL A 180 -11.98 10.02 -10.37
N SER A 181 -11.40 11.11 -10.88
CA SER A 181 -10.53 12.00 -10.10
C SER A 181 -11.16 12.50 -8.80
N LYS A 182 -12.45 12.87 -8.83
CA LYS A 182 -13.18 13.33 -7.64
C LYS A 182 -13.25 12.26 -6.54
N GLU A 183 -13.42 11.00 -6.92
CA GLU A 183 -13.45 9.87 -5.98
C GLU A 183 -12.05 9.51 -5.48
N VAL A 184 -11.03 9.62 -6.34
CA VAL A 184 -9.63 9.48 -5.92
C VAL A 184 -9.32 10.50 -4.82
N PHE A 185 -9.61 11.78 -5.04
CA PHE A 185 -9.38 12.82 -4.03
C PHE A 185 -10.16 12.59 -2.75
N ALA A 186 -11.44 12.19 -2.84
CA ALA A 186 -12.25 11.85 -1.66
C ALA A 186 -11.64 10.68 -0.87
N CYS A 187 -11.18 9.62 -1.54
CA CYS A 187 -10.53 8.47 -0.92
C CYS A 187 -9.27 8.86 -0.14
N LEU A 188 -8.51 9.87 -0.59
CA LEU A 188 -7.27 10.27 0.10
C LEU A 188 -7.53 10.81 1.51
N ASP A 189 -8.72 11.38 1.74
CA ASP A 189 -9.17 11.95 3.02
C ASP A 189 -10.00 10.99 3.87
N ASP A 190 -10.37 9.83 3.33
CA ASP A 190 -11.27 8.90 4.01
C ASP A 190 -10.54 8.05 5.04
N GLU A 191 -10.65 8.43 6.31
CA GLU A 191 -10.01 7.72 7.43
C GLU A 191 -10.70 6.41 7.79
N GLN A 192 -11.93 6.17 7.31
CA GLN A 192 -12.68 4.96 7.61
C GLN A 192 -12.25 3.80 6.72
N VAL A 193 -12.18 4.02 5.40
CA VAL A 193 -11.98 2.93 4.42
C VAL A 193 -10.56 2.86 3.88
N ASN A 194 -9.79 3.96 3.87
CA ASN A 194 -8.47 3.99 3.26
C ASN A 194 -7.38 3.45 4.20
N VAL A 195 -7.23 2.13 4.23
CA VAL A 195 -6.18 1.42 4.97
C VAL A 195 -4.76 1.91 4.67
N TYR A 196 -4.52 2.47 3.48
CA TYR A 196 -3.20 2.97 3.11
C TYR A 196 -2.79 4.19 3.93
N ARG A 197 -3.73 4.90 4.56
CA ARG A 197 -3.40 5.97 5.52
C ARG A 197 -2.69 5.39 6.74
N ASP A 198 -3.21 4.31 7.30
CA ASP A 198 -2.61 3.62 8.45
C ASP A 198 -1.26 3.00 8.08
N ILE A 199 -1.16 2.37 6.90
CA ILE A 199 0.13 1.87 6.39
C ILE A 199 1.15 2.99 6.18
N CYS A 200 0.72 4.14 5.67
CA CYS A 200 1.61 5.29 5.51
C CYS A 200 2.14 5.76 6.88
N ASN A 201 1.25 5.92 7.86
CA ASN A 201 1.61 6.33 9.22
C ASN A 201 2.54 5.34 9.93
N GLN A 202 2.31 4.03 9.75
CA GLN A 202 3.01 2.99 10.50
C GLN A 202 4.33 2.55 9.83
N LEU A 203 4.41 2.56 8.50
CA LEU A 203 5.59 2.06 7.76
C LEU A 203 6.36 3.15 7.01
N VAL A 204 5.66 4.08 6.36
CA VAL A 204 6.26 5.03 5.42
C VAL A 204 6.81 6.26 6.13
N LEU A 205 5.98 7.01 6.85
CA LEU A 205 6.38 8.25 7.53
C LEU A 205 7.52 8.05 8.54
N PRO A 206 7.54 6.98 9.37
CA PRO A 206 8.66 6.72 10.27
C PRO A 206 9.97 6.47 9.51
N SER A 207 9.90 5.78 8.38
CA SER A 207 11.06 5.55 7.51
C SER A 207 11.55 6.84 6.86
N VAL A 208 10.65 7.68 6.36
CA VAL A 208 10.99 8.99 5.78
C VAL A 208 11.66 9.88 6.83
N SER A 209 11.11 9.94 8.05
CA SER A 209 11.67 10.70 9.17
C SER A 209 13.09 10.24 9.54
N LYS A 210 13.31 8.92 9.59
CA LYS A 210 14.61 8.31 9.87
C LYS A 210 15.62 8.59 8.76
N GLU A 211 15.22 8.38 7.51
CA GLU A 211 16.14 8.42 6.37
C GLU A 211 16.40 9.85 5.86
N LYS A 212 15.48 10.79 6.05
CA LYS A 212 15.55 12.18 5.61
C LYS A 212 15.97 12.32 4.13
N PRO A 213 15.25 11.69 3.18
CA PRO A 213 15.58 11.79 1.77
C PRO A 213 15.28 13.20 1.23
N ALA A 214 16.07 13.68 0.27
CA ALA A 214 15.79 14.93 -0.44
C ALA A 214 14.72 14.74 -1.53
N VAL A 215 14.60 13.51 -2.04
CA VAL A 215 13.64 13.14 -3.10
C VAL A 215 13.02 11.79 -2.74
N ILE A 216 11.70 11.69 -2.89
CA ILE A 216 10.96 10.44 -2.83
C ILE A 216 10.37 10.15 -4.21
N GLY A 217 10.70 8.98 -4.78
CA GLY A 217 10.09 8.46 -6.00
C GLY A 217 9.07 7.37 -5.67
N ILE A 218 7.83 7.52 -6.11
CA ILE A 218 6.76 6.53 -5.91
C ILE A 218 6.41 5.90 -7.27
N SER A 219 6.58 4.58 -7.39
CA SER A 219 6.36 3.86 -8.65
C SER A 219 5.01 3.16 -8.67
N ILE A 220 4.05 3.71 -9.40
CA ILE A 220 2.67 3.20 -9.54
C ILE A 220 2.59 2.38 -10.83
N GLY A 221 2.63 1.06 -10.70
CA GLY A 221 2.67 0.12 -11.83
C GLY A 221 1.30 -0.25 -12.40
N THR A 222 0.29 -0.34 -11.55
CA THR A 222 -1.10 -0.71 -11.93
C THR A 222 -2.11 0.32 -11.44
N GLN A 223 -3.34 0.21 -11.94
CA GLN A 223 -4.43 1.10 -11.56
C GLN A 223 -4.83 0.92 -10.08
N MET A 224 -4.70 -0.30 -9.56
CA MET A 224 -5.02 -0.63 -8.17
C MET A 224 -4.09 0.06 -7.17
N GLN A 225 -2.82 0.22 -7.56
CA GLN A 225 -1.82 0.93 -6.76
C GLN A 225 -2.04 2.45 -6.69
N LEU A 226 -2.96 3.01 -7.48
CA LEU A 226 -3.17 4.45 -7.57
C LEU A 226 -3.62 5.06 -6.23
N MET A 227 -4.59 4.43 -5.56
CA MET A 227 -5.09 4.92 -4.26
C MET A 227 -3.98 4.92 -3.21
N ALA A 228 -3.23 3.83 -3.10
CA ALA A 228 -2.14 3.72 -2.15
C ALA A 228 -1.00 4.71 -2.46
N GLY A 229 -0.58 4.78 -3.72
CA GLY A 229 0.48 5.68 -4.17
C GLY A 229 0.15 7.15 -3.95
N LEU A 230 -1.07 7.59 -4.29
CA LEU A 230 -1.50 8.98 -4.09
C LEU A 230 -1.75 9.31 -2.62
N THR A 231 -2.24 8.35 -1.83
CA THR A 231 -2.35 8.51 -0.36
C THR A 231 -0.97 8.79 0.24
N PHE A 232 0.05 8.02 -0.15
CA PHE A 232 1.42 8.26 0.30
C PHE A 232 1.94 9.62 -0.17
N CYS A 233 1.70 10.01 -1.42
CA CYS A 233 2.10 11.32 -1.94
C CYS A 233 1.57 12.46 -1.07
N LYS A 234 0.26 12.44 -0.77
CA LYS A 234 -0.41 13.46 0.03
C LYS A 234 0.17 13.53 1.44
N MET A 235 0.18 12.41 2.15
CA MET A 235 0.61 12.37 3.56
C MET A 235 2.10 12.71 3.74
N ILE A 236 2.95 12.30 2.80
CA ILE A 236 4.37 12.70 2.78
C ILE A 236 4.48 14.21 2.57
N LYS A 237 3.70 14.80 1.65
CA LYS A 237 3.73 16.26 1.40
C LYS A 237 3.21 17.08 2.57
N GLU A 238 2.19 16.59 3.27
CA GLU A 238 1.67 17.22 4.48
C GLU A 238 2.68 17.15 5.63
N SER A 239 3.39 16.03 5.78
CA SER A 239 4.34 15.81 6.88
C SER A 239 5.73 16.41 6.62
N PHE A 240 6.17 16.43 5.36
CA PHE A 240 7.52 16.80 4.92
C PHE A 240 7.46 17.65 3.64
N PRO A 241 6.96 18.90 3.72
CA PRO A 241 6.70 19.74 2.54
C PRO A 241 7.96 20.03 1.71
N GLU A 242 9.13 20.02 2.35
CA GLU A 242 10.45 20.24 1.73
C GLU A 242 10.92 19.08 0.85
N ILE A 243 10.42 17.86 1.07
CA ILE A 243 10.83 16.69 0.29
C ILE A 243 10.19 16.76 -1.10
N ARG A 244 11.01 16.61 -2.14
CA ARG A 244 10.50 16.53 -3.52
C ARG A 244 9.90 15.15 -3.76
N VAL A 245 8.58 15.09 -3.94
CA VAL A 245 7.88 13.87 -4.34
C VAL A 245 7.80 13.82 -5.86
N VAL A 246 8.18 12.69 -6.44
CA VAL A 246 8.09 12.38 -7.87
C VAL A 246 7.34 11.05 -8.01
N VAL A 247 6.48 10.98 -9.00
CA VAL A 247 5.65 9.81 -9.30
C VAL A 247 6.00 9.30 -10.69
N GLY A 248 6.01 7.98 -10.84
CA GLY A 248 6.30 7.31 -12.10
C GLY A 248 5.68 5.91 -12.14
N GLY A 249 6.04 5.12 -13.14
CA GLY A 249 5.49 3.78 -13.37
C GLY A 249 4.47 3.75 -14.51
N ASN A 250 4.11 2.55 -14.94
CA ASN A 250 3.37 2.32 -16.18
C ASN A 250 2.04 3.09 -16.25
N VAL A 251 1.28 3.19 -15.16
CA VAL A 251 0.02 3.96 -15.16
C VAL A 251 0.28 5.46 -15.25
N VAL A 252 1.24 5.97 -14.49
CA VAL A 252 1.62 7.39 -14.50
C VAL A 252 2.09 7.81 -15.88
N THR A 253 2.91 6.99 -16.55
CA THR A 253 3.39 7.29 -17.90
C THR A 253 2.26 7.34 -18.92
N ARG A 254 1.23 6.49 -18.79
CA ARG A 254 0.07 6.51 -19.69
C ARG A 254 -0.84 7.71 -19.46
N LEU A 255 -0.92 8.20 -18.22
CA LEU A 255 -1.78 9.33 -17.82
C LEU A 255 -1.03 10.67 -17.77
N GLN A 256 0.24 10.70 -18.17
CA GLN A 256 1.12 11.86 -17.97
C GLN A 256 0.55 13.15 -18.59
N GLU A 257 -0.04 13.06 -19.79
CA GLU A 257 -0.63 14.20 -20.48
C GLU A 257 -1.91 14.68 -19.78
N GLU A 258 -2.72 13.76 -19.27
CA GLU A 258 -4.00 14.07 -18.62
C GLU A 258 -3.82 14.68 -17.22
N TRP A 259 -2.80 14.25 -16.46
CA TRP A 259 -2.55 14.76 -15.11
C TRP A 259 -2.17 16.24 -15.06
N ALA A 260 -1.64 16.80 -16.15
CA ALA A 260 -1.34 18.23 -16.21
C ALA A 260 -2.60 19.12 -16.29
N HIS A 261 -3.78 18.53 -16.54
CA HIS A 261 -5.04 19.23 -16.76
C HIS A 261 -6.03 19.13 -15.58
N HIS A 262 -5.64 18.48 -14.48
CA HIS A 262 -6.43 18.26 -13.26
C HIS A 262 -5.73 18.80 -12.03
#